data_AF-A0A7K4S104-F1
#
_entry.id   AF-A0A7K4S104-F1
#
_cell.length_a   1.000
_cell.length_b   1.000
_cell.length_c   1.000
_cell.angle_alpha   90.00
_cell.angle_beta   90.00
_cell.angle_gamma   90.00
#
_symmetry.space_group_name_H-M   'P 1'
#
loop_
_entity.id
_entity.type
_entity.pdbx_description
1 polymer ?
#
loop_
_entity_poly.entity_id
_entity_poly.type
_entity_poly.pdbx_seq_one_letter_code
_entity_poly.pdbx_strand_id
1 'polypeptide(L)'
;VLKDTLEKRGALGEIKARIRAEIFNALDDQSESRPPLSHENLLINELIREYLEYNKYKYAASVLIAESGQPEVPLDRQFLAKELNVIEDVNGKSVPLLYGIISHFLHGGTEGSSQNTLPKVPLLTYPKQNLGKPRTERNPK
;
A
#
# COMPACT_ATOMS: atom_id res chain seq x y z
N VAL A 1 -32.21 0.06 1.97
CA VAL A 1 -32.50 1.29 1.19
C VAL A 1 -31.56 2.45 1.54
N LEU A 2 -31.55 2.99 2.76
CA LEU A 2 -30.69 4.14 3.13
C LEU A 2 -29.20 3.78 3.10
N LYS A 3 -28.84 2.63 3.69
CA LYS A 3 -27.49 2.05 3.62
C LYS A 3 -27.02 1.90 2.17
N ASP A 4 -27.80 1.23 1.33
CA ASP A 4 -27.46 0.98 -0.09
C ASP A 4 -27.31 2.27 -0.89
N THR A 5 -28.08 3.31 -0.54
CA THR A 5 -28.00 4.63 -1.18
C THR A 5 -26.72 5.35 -0.78
N LEU A 6 -26.34 5.30 0.51
CA LEU A 6 -25.07 5.86 1.00
C LEU A 6 -23.87 5.09 0.46
N GLU A 7 -23.99 3.77 0.28
CA GLU A 7 -22.94 2.92 -0.32
C GLU A 7 -22.76 3.25 -1.82
N LYS A 8 -23.84 3.35 -2.60
CA LYS A 8 -23.79 3.73 -4.03
C LYS A 8 -23.26 5.16 -4.26
N ARG A 9 -23.50 6.08 -3.33
CA ARG A 9 -22.98 7.45 -3.38
C ARG A 9 -21.55 7.57 -2.87
N GLY A 10 -20.94 6.49 -2.36
CA GLY A 10 -19.61 6.49 -1.75
C GLY A 10 -19.52 7.12 -0.35
N ALA A 11 -20.57 7.83 0.10
CA ALA A 11 -20.63 8.48 1.41
C ALA A 11 -20.45 7.49 2.58
N LEU A 12 -21.01 6.28 2.47
CA LEU A 12 -20.81 5.25 3.50
C LEU A 12 -19.36 4.76 3.57
N GLY A 13 -18.66 4.74 2.43
CA GLY A 13 -17.24 4.42 2.36
C GLY A 13 -16.38 5.49 3.03
N GLU A 14 -16.67 6.76 2.77
CA GLU A 14 -16.01 7.91 3.42
C GLU A 14 -16.18 7.86 4.94
N ILE A 15 -17.42 7.68 5.41
CA ILE A 15 -17.72 7.65 6.85
C ILE A 15 -16.99 6.49 7.53
N LYS A 16 -16.99 5.29 6.92
CA LYS A 16 -16.26 4.13 7.45
C LYS A 16 -14.75 4.37 7.49
N ALA A 17 -14.18 5.01 6.47
CA ALA A 17 -12.76 5.34 6.41
C ALA A 17 -12.37 6.34 7.50
N ARG A 18 -13.15 7.41 7.68
CA ARG A 18 -12.97 8.39 8.76
C ARG A 18 -13.08 7.75 10.13
N ILE A 19 -14.08 6.89 10.35
CA ILE A 19 -14.22 6.14 11.59
C ILE A 19 -13.00 5.24 11.82
N ARG A 20 -12.49 4.55 10.80
CA ARG A 20 -11.28 3.73 10.93
C ARG A 20 -10.07 4.55 11.30
N ALA A 21 -9.87 5.72 10.67
CA ALA A 21 -8.78 6.63 11.00
C ALA A 21 -8.89 7.16 12.45
N GLU A 22 -10.08 7.58 12.87
CA GLU A 22 -10.31 8.05 14.25
C GLU A 22 -10.16 6.95 15.29
N ILE A 23 -10.67 5.74 15.00
CA ILE A 23 -10.48 4.58 15.87
C ILE A 23 -8.99 4.23 15.95
N PHE A 24 -8.26 4.24 14.84
CA PHE A 24 -6.83 4.00 14.83
C PHE A 24 -6.12 5.05 15.71
N ASN A 25 -6.39 6.34 15.52
CA ASN A 25 -5.80 7.41 16.32
C ASN A 25 -6.17 7.31 17.81
N ALA A 26 -7.40 6.93 18.15
CA ALA A 26 -7.88 6.85 19.53
C ALA A 26 -7.47 5.57 20.27
N LEU A 27 -7.22 4.48 19.54
CA LEU A 27 -6.70 3.22 20.07
C LEU A 27 -5.17 3.14 20.04
N ASP A 28 -4.49 4.11 19.43
CA ASP A 28 -3.02 4.20 19.38
C ASP A 28 -2.49 4.43 20.81
N ASP A 29 -2.27 3.33 21.51
CA ASP A 29 -1.53 3.28 22.76
C ASP A 29 -0.12 3.81 22.43
N GLN A 30 0.17 5.07 22.80
CA GLN A 30 1.43 5.79 22.52
C GLN A 30 2.71 5.06 23.03
N SER A 31 2.55 3.86 23.60
CA SER A 31 3.61 2.96 24.03
C SER A 31 4.19 2.08 22.90
N GLU A 32 3.46 1.83 21.81
CA GLU A 32 4.01 1.18 20.61
C GLU A 32 4.36 2.23 19.56
N SER A 33 5.64 2.58 19.45
CA SER A 33 6.11 3.48 18.38
C SER A 33 5.74 2.88 17.02
N ARG A 34 4.96 3.60 16.21
CA ARG A 34 4.64 3.24 14.83
C ARG A 34 5.91 2.70 14.15
N PRO A 35 5.87 1.50 13.53
CA PRO A 35 7.05 0.94 12.87
C PRO A 35 7.67 2.00 11.95
N PRO A 36 8.98 2.26 12.04
CA PRO A 36 9.60 3.29 11.23
C PRO A 36 9.38 2.97 9.75
N LEU A 37 8.87 3.94 9.00
CA LEU A 37 8.63 3.80 7.57
C LEU A 37 9.99 3.65 6.87
N SER A 38 10.34 2.41 6.52
CA SER A 38 11.56 2.14 5.75
C SER A 38 11.48 2.78 4.38
N HIS A 39 12.64 3.02 3.76
CA HIS A 39 12.72 3.51 2.38
C HIS A 39 11.92 2.64 1.41
N GLU A 40 12.05 1.31 1.53
CA GLU A 40 11.31 0.34 0.72
C GLU A 40 9.78 0.46 0.93
N ASN A 41 9.33 0.58 2.18
CA ASN A 41 7.90 0.74 2.48
C ASN A 41 7.36 2.06 1.95
N LEU A 42 8.15 3.14 2.00
CA LEU A 42 7.77 4.41 1.39
C LEU A 42 7.56 4.21 -0.12
N LEU A 43 8.54 3.66 -0.85
CA LEU A 43 8.40 3.42 -2.29
C LEU A 43 7.20 2.54 -2.63
N ILE A 44 6.99 1.46 -1.89
CA ILE A 44 5.83 0.56 -2.08
C ILE A 44 4.53 1.33 -1.88
N ASN A 45 4.41 2.08 -0.79
CA ASN A 45 3.19 2.81 -0.50
C ASN A 45 2.94 3.95 -1.50
N GLU A 46 3.99 4.57 -2.04
CA GLU A 46 3.89 5.55 -3.13
C GLU A 46 3.31 4.92 -4.41
N LEU A 47 3.82 3.74 -4.81
CA LEU A 47 3.28 2.98 -5.94
C LEU A 47 1.82 2.58 -5.72
N ILE A 48 1.46 2.18 -4.50
CA ILE A 48 0.08 1.86 -4.13
C ILE A 48 -0.79 3.13 -4.16
N ARG A 49 -0.32 4.26 -3.61
CA ARG A 49 -1.08 5.53 -3.62
C ARG A 49 -1.40 5.94 -5.05
N GLU A 50 -0.40 5.93 -5.93
CA GLU A 50 -0.56 6.27 -7.36
C GLU A 50 -1.59 5.35 -8.04
N TYR A 51 -1.51 4.04 -7.79
CA TYR A 51 -2.49 3.07 -8.29
C TYR A 51 -3.92 3.37 -7.82
N LEU A 52 -4.10 3.63 -6.52
CA LEU A 52 -5.41 3.90 -5.93
C LEU A 52 -6.00 5.21 -6.49
N GLU A 53 -5.19 6.25 -6.63
CA GLU A 53 -5.61 7.54 -7.19
C GLU A 53 -6.02 7.43 -8.66
N TYR A 54 -5.23 6.71 -9.46
CA TYR A 54 -5.55 6.46 -10.86
C TYR A 54 -6.90 5.75 -11.03
N ASN A 55 -7.12 4.70 -10.23
CA ASN A 55 -8.36 3.90 -10.26
C ASN A 55 -9.52 4.50 -9.45
N LYS A 56 -9.38 5.74 -8.96
CA LYS A 56 -10.42 6.49 -8.22
C LYS A 56 -10.83 5.88 -6.88
N TYR A 57 -9.93 5.13 -6.24
CA TYR A 57 -10.11 4.57 -4.90
C TYR A 57 -9.72 5.58 -3.79
N LYS A 58 -10.32 6.77 -3.83
CA LYS A 58 -9.94 7.92 -2.98
C LYS A 58 -9.98 7.63 -1.48
N TYR A 59 -10.97 6.88 -1.02
CA TYR A 59 -11.11 6.55 0.41
C TYR A 59 -10.04 5.56 0.88
N ALA A 60 -9.64 4.61 0.03
CA ALA A 60 -8.57 3.68 0.35
C ALA A 60 -7.22 4.40 0.42
N ALA A 61 -6.95 5.33 -0.49
CA ALA A 61 -5.74 6.15 -0.48
C ALA A 61 -5.63 6.99 0.81
N SER A 62 -6.74 7.59 1.24
CA SER A 62 -6.79 8.37 2.50
C SER A 62 -6.47 7.52 3.73
N VAL A 63 -7.03 6.30 3.80
CA VAL A 63 -6.73 5.36 4.90
C VAL A 63 -5.26 4.93 4.85
N LEU A 64 -4.73 4.59 3.67
CA LEU A 64 -3.32 4.23 3.51
C LEU A 64 -2.38 5.32 4.02
N ILE A 65 -2.63 6.58 3.69
CA ILE A 65 -1.81 7.72 4.14
C ILE A 65 -1.85 7.83 5.68
N ALA A 66 -3.05 7.78 6.27
CA ALA A 66 -3.21 7.89 7.72
C ALA A 66 -2.55 6.72 8.48
N GLU A 67 -2.72 5.49 8.00
CA GLU A 67 -2.21 4.27 8.65
C GLU A 67 -0.69 4.13 8.47
N SER A 68 -0.15 4.42 7.29
CA SER A 68 1.29 4.24 7.01
C SER A 68 2.16 5.36 7.58
N GLY A 69 1.61 6.56 7.79
CA GLY A 69 2.37 7.71 8.29
C GLY A 69 3.31 8.30 7.24
N GLN A 70 3.08 7.95 5.98
CA GLN A 70 3.75 8.57 4.87
C GLN A 70 3.30 10.02 4.67
N PRO A 71 4.11 10.87 4.02
CA PRO A 71 3.72 12.23 3.71
C PRO A 71 2.40 12.32 2.93
N GLU A 72 1.60 13.34 3.23
CA GLU A 72 0.38 13.66 2.47
C GLU A 72 0.70 14.10 1.04
N VAL A 73 1.83 14.79 0.88
CA VAL A 73 2.34 15.19 -0.43
C VAL A 73 2.97 13.97 -1.10
N PRO A 74 2.48 13.55 -2.28
CA PRO A 74 3.06 12.41 -3.00
C PRO A 74 4.49 12.72 -3.44
N LEU A 75 5.32 11.69 -3.52
CA LEU A 75 6.67 11.83 -4.08
C LEU A 75 6.61 12.13 -5.58
N ASP A 76 7.67 12.81 -6.03
CA ASP A 76 7.85 13.09 -7.44
C ASP A 76 7.98 11.79 -8.25
N ARG A 77 7.27 11.72 -9.37
CA ARG A 77 7.21 10.49 -10.16
C ARG A 77 8.55 10.16 -10.80
N GLN A 78 9.28 11.17 -11.28
CA GLN A 78 10.61 10.98 -11.86
C GLN A 78 11.61 10.49 -10.80
N PHE A 79 11.46 10.96 -9.56
CA PHE A 79 12.18 10.39 -8.43
C PHE A 79 11.85 8.90 -8.23
N LEU A 80 10.57 8.51 -8.19
CA LEU A 80 10.16 7.11 -8.05
C LEU A 80 10.69 6.22 -9.18
N ALA A 81 10.56 6.66 -10.43
CA ALA A 81 11.04 5.92 -11.59
C ALA A 81 12.56 5.70 -11.54
N LYS A 82 13.32 6.73 -11.16
CA LYS A 82 14.77 6.64 -10.99
C LYS A 82 15.16 5.69 -9.87
N GLU A 83 14.51 5.80 -8.71
CA GLU A 83 14.81 4.98 -7.54
C GLU A 83 14.54 3.48 -7.80
N LEU A 84 13.50 3.19 -8.59
CA LEU A 84 13.12 1.84 -8.99
C LEU A 84 13.85 1.32 -10.24
N ASN A 85 14.73 2.12 -10.84
CA ASN A 85 15.38 1.85 -12.14
C ASN A 85 14.38 1.47 -13.26
N VAL A 86 13.22 2.12 -13.28
CA VAL A 86 12.19 1.92 -14.30
C VAL A 86 12.39 2.95 -15.40
N ILE A 87 12.50 2.48 -16.64
CA ILE A 87 12.54 3.35 -17.82
C ILE A 87 11.10 3.55 -18.31
N GLU A 88 10.60 4.77 -18.19
CA GLU A 88 9.28 5.14 -18.69
C GLU A 88 9.35 5.44 -20.20
N ASP A 89 8.53 4.72 -20.99
CA ASP A 89 8.28 5.10 -22.38
C ASP A 89 7.35 6.33 -22.45
N VAL A 90 7.26 6.99 -23.60
CA VAL A 90 6.47 8.21 -23.85
C VAL A 90 4.99 8.03 -23.44
N ASN A 91 4.46 6.81 -23.58
CA ASN A 91 3.11 6.44 -23.16
C ASN A 91 2.98 6.09 -21.66
N GLY A 92 4.09 5.77 -20.98
CA GLY A 92 4.14 5.34 -19.58
C GLY A 92 3.66 6.40 -18.60
N LYS A 93 3.81 7.68 -18.94
CA LYS A 93 3.36 8.83 -18.13
C LYS A 93 1.85 8.90 -17.89
N SER A 94 1.07 8.16 -18.68
CA SER A 94 -0.40 8.17 -18.61
C SER A 94 -0.99 7.14 -17.64
N VAL A 95 -0.18 6.21 -17.14
CA VAL A 95 -0.60 5.10 -16.28
C VAL A 95 0.31 4.99 -15.04
N PRO A 96 -0.12 4.37 -13.93
CA PRO A 96 0.73 4.17 -12.77
C PRO A 96 2.00 3.38 -13.10
N LEU A 97 3.13 3.70 -12.46
CA LEU A 97 4.40 2.97 -12.58
C LEU A 97 4.21 1.48 -12.30
N LEU A 98 3.32 1.15 -11.36
CA LEU A 98 2.99 -0.24 -11.03
C LEU A 98 2.47 -1.03 -12.24
N TYR A 99 1.76 -0.40 -13.18
CA TYR A 99 1.28 -1.06 -14.40
C TYR A 99 2.45 -1.38 -15.34
N GLY A 100 3.41 -0.47 -15.46
CA GLY A 100 4.63 -0.69 -16.23
C GLY A 100 5.47 -1.85 -15.68
N ILE A 101 5.64 -1.88 -14.35
CA ILE A 101 6.37 -2.96 -13.64
C ILE A 101 5.70 -4.30 -13.91
N ILE A 102 4.38 -4.41 -13.71
CA ILE A 102 3.63 -5.65 -13.95
C ILE A 102 3.69 -6.07 -15.43
N SER A 103 3.51 -5.13 -16.36
CA SER A 103 3.59 -5.40 -17.79
C SER A 103 4.95 -5.96 -18.19
N HIS A 104 6.03 -5.38 -17.66
CA HIS A 104 7.39 -5.87 -17.88
C HIS A 104 7.56 -7.32 -17.42
N PHE A 105 7.07 -7.68 -16.24
CA PHE A 105 7.18 -9.06 -15.76
C PHE A 105 6.25 -10.05 -16.45
N LEU A 106 5.08 -9.63 -16.90
CA LEU A 106 4.12 -10.49 -17.61
C LEU A 106 4.51 -10.74 -19.07
N HIS A 107 5.14 -9.77 -19.74
CA HIS A 107 5.43 -9.83 -21.19
C HIS A 107 6.93 -9.88 -21.51
N GLY A 108 7.82 -9.60 -20.56
CA GLY A 108 9.29 -9.59 -20.74
C GLY A 108 9.95 -10.97 -20.79
N GLY A 109 9.18 -12.05 -20.86
CA GLY A 109 9.69 -13.42 -20.93
C GLY A 109 10.04 -13.94 -22.34
N THR A 110 9.76 -13.17 -23.40
CA THR A 110 9.79 -13.71 -24.78
C THR A 110 10.87 -13.19 -25.72
N GLU A 111 11.65 -12.17 -25.38
CA GLU A 111 12.70 -11.67 -26.29
C GLU A 111 14.00 -11.42 -25.50
N GLY A 112 15.05 -12.18 -25.83
CA GLY A 112 16.28 -12.23 -25.07
C GLY A 112 17.06 -10.92 -25.11
N SER A 113 17.46 -10.42 -23.94
CA SER A 113 18.76 -9.79 -23.64
C SER A 113 18.82 -9.37 -22.17
N SER A 114 19.84 -9.89 -21.49
CA SER A 114 20.61 -9.36 -20.36
C SER A 114 20.06 -8.14 -19.57
N GLN A 115 19.98 -8.36 -18.24
CA GLN A 115 19.62 -7.42 -17.15
C GLN A 115 18.09 -7.27 -17.00
N ASN A 116 17.42 -7.99 -16.09
CA ASN A 116 17.55 -7.80 -14.66
C ASN A 116 17.00 -9.02 -13.91
N THR A 117 17.87 -9.70 -13.16
CA THR A 117 17.44 -10.61 -12.12
C THR A 117 16.95 -9.76 -10.95
N LEU A 118 15.72 -10.01 -10.48
CA LEU A 118 15.37 -9.64 -9.12
C LEU A 118 16.51 -10.13 -8.21
N PRO A 119 17.08 -9.31 -7.32
CA PRO A 119 17.89 -9.87 -6.26
C PRO A 119 16.99 -10.92 -5.57
N LYS A 120 17.50 -12.15 -5.45
CA LYS A 120 16.91 -13.13 -4.54
C LYS A 120 17.06 -12.52 -3.15
N VAL A 121 16.14 -11.64 -2.76
CA VAL A 121 16.06 -11.16 -1.39
C VAL A 121 15.82 -12.44 -0.59
N PRO A 122 16.77 -12.87 0.27
CA PRO A 122 16.42 -13.86 1.26
C PRO A 122 15.35 -13.16 2.08
N LEU A 123 14.09 -13.60 1.94
CA LEU A 123 12.91 -13.14 2.66
C LEU A 123 13.38 -12.55 3.98
N LEU A 124 13.50 -11.21 4.03
CA LEU A 124 14.01 -10.52 5.20
C LEU A 124 13.20 -11.08 6.34
N THR A 125 13.91 -11.59 7.33
CA THR A 125 13.36 -12.37 8.42
C THR A 125 12.46 -11.41 9.20
N TYR A 126 11.19 -11.30 8.78
CA TYR A 126 10.20 -10.54 9.49
C TYR A 126 10.19 -11.14 10.90
N PRO A 127 10.37 -10.34 11.96
CA PRO A 127 10.13 -10.84 13.30
C PRO A 127 8.71 -11.37 13.26
N LYS A 128 8.54 -12.66 13.55
CA LYS A 128 7.22 -13.27 13.70
C LYS A 128 6.55 -12.57 14.89
N GLN A 129 5.94 -11.42 14.66
CA GLN A 129 5.06 -10.79 15.61
C GLN A 129 3.89 -11.75 15.76
N ASN A 130 3.84 -12.29 16.96
CA ASN A 130 2.98 -13.35 17.44
C ASN A 130 1.56 -13.26 16.84
N LEU A 131 1.28 -14.10 15.84
CA LEU A 131 -0.09 -14.52 15.58
C LEU A 131 -0.63 -15.09 16.90
N GLY A 132 -1.68 -14.45 17.41
CA GLY A 132 -2.20 -14.64 18.75
C GLY A 132 -2.27 -16.11 19.16
N LYS A 133 -1.71 -16.40 20.35
CA LYS A 133 -2.01 -17.65 21.04
C LYS A 133 -3.53 -17.77 21.19
N PRO A 134 -4.15 -18.92 20.89
CA PRO A 134 -5.53 -19.17 21.27
C PRO A 134 -5.63 -19.06 22.79
N ARG A 135 -6.54 -18.22 23.29
CA ARG A 135 -6.90 -18.20 24.72
C ARG A 135 -7.42 -19.58 25.09
N THR A 136 -6.71 -20.24 25.99
CA THR A 136 -7.11 -21.50 26.61
C THR A 136 -8.45 -21.31 27.30
N GLU A 137 -9.47 -22.05 26.87
CA GLU A 137 -10.76 -22.14 27.56
C GLU A 137 -10.53 -22.67 28.99
N ARG A 138 -10.85 -21.86 29.99
CA ARG A 138 -10.99 -22.30 31.38
C ARG A 138 -12.34 -23.00 31.53
N ASN A 139 -12.32 -24.30 31.77
CA ASN A 139 -13.47 -25.04 32.31
C ASN A 139 -13.91 -24.46 33.67
N PRO A 140 -15.22 -24.35 33.94
CA PRO A 140 -15.72 -24.35 35.30
C PRO A 140 -16.16 -25.77 35.69
N LYS A 141 -15.75 -26.19 36.89
CA LYS A 141 -16.53 -27.09 37.76
C LYS A 141 -17.27 -26.22 38.76
#